data_AF-A0A8C7XXW5-F1
#
_entry.id   AF-A0A8C7XXW5-F1
#
_cell.length_a   1.000
_cell.length_b   1.000
_cell.length_c   1.000
_cell.angle_alpha   90.00
_cell.angle_beta   90.00
_cell.angle_gamma   90.00
#
_symmetry.space_group_name_H-M   'P 1'
#
loop_
_entity.id
_entity.type
_entity.pdbx_description
1 polymer ?
#
loop_
_entity_poly.entity_id
_entity_poly.type
_entity_poly.pdbx_seq_one_letter_code
_entity_poly.pdbx_strand_id
1 'polypeptide(L)'
;MERSLILCPGWVRGALLIQCFIQTALAVVLTNSTGLESILDKYRNRDEEWWKARSRGRRAISQEDMHLIVDLHNKLRGQVYPPASNMEYMMWDYELERSAEYWAHMCRWEHGPNHMLTQIGQNLGVHWGRRLVAWYDEVRHYSYPYSQECNPHCPLRCSGPVCTHYTQLVWATSNRIGCAINVCYNMNVWGMIWAKAVYLVCNYSPPGNWWGHAPYKYGTPCSACPASYAGGCRDNLCYKGITFFFTFHHFV
;
A
#
# COMPACT_ATOMS: atom_id res chain seq x y z
N MET A 1 -55.65 18.82 25.99
CA MET A 1 -55.39 18.44 24.59
C MET A 1 -54.94 19.70 23.88
N GLU A 2 -53.65 19.83 23.58
CA GLU A 2 -53.14 20.50 22.38
C GLU A 2 -51.62 20.35 22.33
N ARG A 3 -51.13 20.03 21.13
CA ARG A 3 -49.76 19.64 20.83
C ARG A 3 -48.92 20.90 20.55
N SER A 4 -47.83 21.08 21.28
CA SER A 4 -46.79 22.05 20.92
C SER A 4 -45.87 21.45 19.87
N LEU A 5 -45.89 22.02 18.67
CA LEU A 5 -44.94 21.79 17.59
C LEU A 5 -43.59 22.42 17.95
N ILE A 6 -42.54 21.60 18.08
CA ILE A 6 -41.15 22.09 18.14
C ILE A 6 -40.50 21.78 16.78
N LEU A 7 -40.29 22.84 16.00
CA LEU A 7 -39.46 22.85 14.80
C LEU A 7 -37.99 22.71 15.21
N CYS A 8 -37.31 21.63 14.79
CA CYS A 8 -35.85 21.52 14.90
C CYS A 8 -35.17 22.12 13.65
N PRO A 9 -34.23 23.07 13.80
CA PRO A 9 -33.50 23.66 12.68
C PRO A 9 -32.41 22.71 12.15
N GLY A 10 -32.27 22.67 10.82
CA GLY A 10 -31.49 21.70 10.04
C GLY A 10 -29.96 21.83 10.09
N TRP A 11 -29.35 21.92 11.27
CA TRP A 11 -27.88 22.05 11.44
C TRP A 11 -27.18 20.76 11.90
N VAL A 12 -27.91 19.71 12.30
CA VAL A 12 -27.32 18.50 12.91
C VAL A 12 -26.88 17.44 11.88
N ARG A 13 -27.25 17.57 10.60
CA ARG A 13 -26.91 16.56 9.57
C ARG A 13 -25.46 16.63 9.07
N GLY A 14 -24.77 17.77 9.18
CA GLY A 14 -23.40 17.94 8.70
C GLY A 14 -22.33 17.32 9.62
N ALA A 15 -22.47 17.48 10.93
CA ALA A 15 -21.49 17.00 11.90
C ALA A 15 -21.47 15.46 12.04
N LEU A 16 -22.65 14.82 11.96
CA LEU A 16 -22.78 13.37 12.04
C LEU A 16 -22.13 12.65 10.85
N LEU A 17 -22.20 13.22 9.65
CA LEU A 17 -21.56 12.65 8.46
C LEU A 17 -20.04 12.72 8.57
N ILE A 18 -19.48 13.87 8.95
CA ILE A 18 -18.03 14.06 9.11
C ILE A 18 -17.46 13.10 10.17
N GLN A 19 -18.16 12.93 11.29
CA GLN A 19 -17.73 12.04 12.36
C GLN A 19 -17.81 10.55 11.98
N CYS A 20 -18.78 10.17 11.15
CA CYS A 20 -18.89 8.82 10.59
C CYS A 20 -17.77 8.53 9.57
N PHE A 21 -17.43 9.51 8.73
CA PHE A 21 -16.33 9.37 7.75
C PHE A 21 -14.95 9.23 8.43
N ILE A 22 -14.68 10.03 9.46
CA ILE A 22 -13.44 9.93 10.25
C ILE A 22 -13.34 8.54 10.91
N GLN A 23 -14.45 8.03 11.47
CA GLN A 23 -14.49 6.68 12.05
C GLN A 23 -14.23 5.58 11.01
N THR A 24 -14.79 5.68 9.79
CA THR A 24 -14.55 4.69 8.74
C THR A 24 -13.11 4.69 8.23
N ALA A 25 -12.52 5.87 8.03
CA ALA A 25 -11.12 5.99 7.60
C ALA A 25 -10.15 5.45 8.67
N LEU A 26 -10.36 5.82 9.95
CA LEU A 26 -9.56 5.29 11.07
C LEU A 26 -9.70 3.78 11.22
N ALA A 27 -10.91 3.23 11.10
CA ALA A 27 -11.14 1.79 11.22
C ALA A 27 -10.44 1.01 10.09
N VAL A 28 -10.49 1.49 8.86
CA VAL A 28 -9.79 0.88 7.71
C VAL A 28 -8.29 0.85 7.95
N VAL A 29 -7.71 1.98 8.37
CA VAL A 29 -6.27 2.10 8.65
C VAL A 29 -5.82 1.14 9.75
N LEU A 30 -6.60 1.04 10.83
CA LEU A 30 -6.37 0.07 11.91
C LEU A 30 -6.48 -1.39 11.43
N THR A 31 -7.42 -1.73 10.54
CA THR A 31 -7.54 -3.11 10.02
C THR A 31 -6.41 -3.50 9.07
N ASN A 32 -5.83 -2.55 8.35
CA ASN A 32 -4.81 -2.85 7.36
C ASN A 32 -3.41 -2.86 7.98
N SER A 33 -3.14 -2.00 8.98
CA SER A 33 -1.91 -2.09 9.77
C SER A 33 -1.84 -3.43 10.53
N THR A 34 -2.95 -3.86 11.13
CA THR A 34 -3.05 -5.16 11.81
C THR A 34 -2.84 -6.36 10.86
N GLY A 35 -3.24 -6.27 9.59
CA GLY A 35 -2.98 -7.29 8.59
C GLY A 35 -1.49 -7.47 8.28
N LEU A 36 -0.76 -6.38 8.04
CA LEU A 36 0.68 -6.44 7.81
C LEU A 36 1.44 -6.86 9.08
N GLU A 37 1.01 -6.38 10.25
CA GLU A 37 1.55 -6.81 11.54
C GLU A 37 1.44 -8.31 11.73
N SER A 38 0.28 -8.90 11.43
CA SER A 38 0.06 -10.33 11.51
C SER A 38 1.01 -11.12 10.60
N ILE A 39 1.33 -10.59 9.40
CA ILE A 39 2.34 -11.20 8.52
C ILE A 39 3.70 -11.15 9.21
N LEU A 40 4.15 -9.97 9.65
CA LEU A 40 5.48 -9.81 10.24
C LEU A 40 5.67 -10.63 11.53
N ASP A 41 4.64 -10.71 12.37
CA ASP A 41 4.61 -11.54 13.58
C ASP A 41 4.70 -13.04 13.26
N LYS A 42 3.99 -13.49 12.21
CA LYS A 42 4.06 -14.88 11.72
C LYS A 42 5.49 -15.27 11.36
N TYR A 43 6.25 -14.38 10.72
CA TYR A 43 7.65 -14.63 10.38
C TYR A 43 8.59 -14.53 11.60
N ARG A 44 8.37 -13.58 12.51
CA ARG A 44 9.14 -13.45 13.75
C ARG A 44 9.15 -14.73 14.59
N ASN A 45 7.98 -15.35 14.71
CA ASN A 45 7.75 -16.50 15.58
C ASN A 45 8.22 -17.84 14.99
N ARG A 46 8.78 -17.85 13.76
CA ARG A 46 9.39 -19.07 13.17
C ARG A 46 10.73 -19.40 13.83
N ASP A 47 11.01 -20.69 13.95
CA ASP A 47 12.28 -21.21 14.48
C ASP A 47 13.43 -21.07 13.47
N GLU A 48 14.68 -21.20 13.95
CA GLU A 48 15.86 -21.08 13.09
C GLU A 48 15.92 -22.17 12.02
N GLU A 49 15.38 -23.36 12.30
CA GLU A 49 15.37 -24.49 11.36
C GLU A 49 14.49 -24.18 10.14
N TRP A 50 13.35 -23.53 10.35
CA TRP A 50 12.48 -23.06 9.28
C TRP A 50 13.21 -22.08 8.36
N TRP A 51 13.99 -21.15 8.91
CA TRP A 51 14.79 -20.20 8.14
C TRP A 51 15.99 -20.87 7.43
N LYS A 52 16.67 -21.82 8.08
CA LYS A 52 17.77 -22.62 7.50
C LYS A 52 17.28 -23.54 6.37
N ALA A 53 16.07 -24.08 6.49
CA ALA A 53 15.44 -24.88 5.44
C ALA A 53 14.98 -24.02 4.25
N ARG A 54 14.72 -22.73 4.47
CA ARG A 54 14.22 -21.79 3.44
C ARG A 54 15.28 -21.31 2.47
N SER A 55 16.56 -21.29 2.87
CA SER A 55 17.68 -21.01 1.95
C SER A 55 17.82 -22.05 0.83
N ARG A 56 17.10 -23.19 0.92
CA ARG A 56 17.04 -24.25 -0.10
C ARG A 56 15.82 -24.10 -1.03
N GLY A 57 15.72 -22.98 -1.74
CA GLY A 57 14.85 -22.83 -2.92
C GLY A 57 13.35 -22.63 -2.66
N ARG A 58 12.94 -22.14 -1.48
CA ARG A 58 11.55 -21.74 -1.21
C ARG A 58 11.39 -20.22 -1.38
N ARG A 59 10.22 -19.77 -1.85
CA ARG A 59 9.88 -18.34 -2.03
C ARG A 59 10.07 -17.51 -0.75
N ALA A 60 10.43 -16.24 -0.93
CA ALA A 60 10.65 -15.28 0.15
C ALA A 60 9.36 -14.95 0.93
N ILE A 61 8.20 -15.12 0.30
CA ILE A 61 6.87 -14.93 0.89
C ILE A 61 5.98 -16.10 0.44
N SER A 62 5.10 -16.60 1.33
CA SER A 62 4.13 -17.64 0.96
C SER A 62 3.09 -17.12 -0.04
N GLN A 63 2.45 -18.00 -0.82
CA GLN A 63 1.41 -17.55 -1.77
C GLN A 63 0.24 -16.85 -1.07
N GLU A 64 -0.11 -17.34 0.12
CA GLU A 64 -1.18 -16.77 0.94
C GLU A 64 -0.81 -15.36 1.40
N ASP A 65 0.42 -15.16 1.87
CA ASP A 65 0.89 -13.83 2.30
C ASP A 65 1.07 -12.87 1.11
N MET A 66 1.49 -13.38 -0.05
CA MET A 66 1.56 -12.63 -1.31
C MET A 66 0.20 -12.06 -1.69
N HIS A 67 -0.85 -12.90 -1.70
CA HIS A 67 -2.21 -12.45 -1.97
C HIS A 67 -2.68 -11.44 -0.92
N LEU A 68 -2.42 -11.71 0.36
CA LEU A 68 -2.80 -10.79 1.43
C LEU A 68 -2.13 -9.41 1.29
N ILE A 69 -0.85 -9.34 0.89
CA ILE A 69 -0.16 -8.07 0.64
C ILE A 69 -0.87 -7.31 -0.49
N VAL A 70 -1.16 -7.96 -1.62
CA VAL A 70 -1.83 -7.32 -2.75
C VAL A 70 -3.24 -6.86 -2.37
N ASP A 71 -4.00 -7.68 -1.65
CA ASP A 71 -5.35 -7.37 -1.21
C ASP A 71 -5.37 -6.16 -0.26
N LEU A 72 -4.45 -6.10 0.70
CA LEU A 72 -4.31 -4.96 1.61
C LEU A 72 -3.95 -3.66 0.85
N HIS A 73 -3.04 -3.74 -0.13
CA HIS A 73 -2.70 -2.60 -0.99
C HIS A 73 -3.92 -2.12 -1.78
N ASN A 74 -4.59 -3.02 -2.50
CA ASN A 74 -5.74 -2.68 -3.33
C ASN A 74 -6.92 -2.16 -2.52
N LYS A 75 -7.19 -2.75 -1.35
CA LYS A 75 -8.23 -2.26 -0.42
C LYS A 75 -7.99 -0.80 -0.03
N LEU A 76 -6.75 -0.43 0.32
CA LEU A 76 -6.43 0.97 0.64
C LEU A 76 -6.48 1.88 -0.56
N ARG A 77 -5.93 1.45 -1.69
CA ARG A 77 -5.96 2.22 -2.94
C ARG A 77 -7.39 2.55 -3.37
N GLY A 78 -8.33 1.63 -3.17
CA GLY A 78 -9.76 1.83 -3.46
C GLY A 78 -10.52 2.66 -2.42
N GLN A 79 -9.89 2.95 -1.27
CA GLN A 79 -10.49 3.65 -0.12
C GLN A 79 -9.79 4.98 0.21
N VAL A 80 -8.92 5.47 -0.67
CA VAL A 80 -8.22 6.74 -0.45
C VAL A 80 -9.21 7.91 -0.34
N TYR A 81 -8.85 8.87 0.49
CA TYR A 81 -9.54 10.15 0.57
C TYR A 81 -8.54 11.30 0.34
N PRO A 82 -8.85 12.26 -0.54
CA PRO A 82 -10.04 12.31 -1.43
C PRO A 82 -10.03 11.20 -2.49
N PRO A 83 -11.17 10.88 -3.13
CA PRO A 83 -11.25 9.75 -4.07
C PRO A 83 -10.37 9.95 -5.30
N ALA A 84 -9.80 8.84 -5.79
CA ALA A 84 -8.93 8.81 -6.95
C ALA A 84 -9.69 8.38 -8.21
N SER A 85 -9.56 9.16 -9.29
CA SER A 85 -10.20 8.88 -10.57
C SER A 85 -9.43 7.91 -11.47
N ASN A 86 -8.14 7.71 -11.23
CA ASN A 86 -7.22 6.96 -12.10
C ASN A 86 -6.41 5.88 -11.36
N MET A 87 -6.86 5.44 -10.19
CA MET A 87 -6.12 4.48 -9.37
C MET A 87 -6.07 3.10 -10.03
N GLU A 88 -4.89 2.63 -10.43
CA GLU A 88 -4.76 1.34 -11.09
C GLU A 88 -4.79 0.16 -10.10
N TYR A 89 -5.38 -0.96 -10.51
CA TYR A 89 -5.33 -2.20 -9.72
C TYR A 89 -3.91 -2.75 -9.68
N MET A 90 -3.40 -3.03 -8.48
CA MET A 90 -2.06 -3.55 -8.24
C MET A 90 -2.03 -5.08 -8.37
N MET A 91 -1.03 -5.60 -9.06
CA MET A 91 -0.78 -7.03 -9.21
C MET A 91 0.62 -7.41 -8.74
N TRP A 92 0.80 -8.67 -8.35
CA TRP A 92 2.11 -9.18 -7.97
C TRP A 92 3.04 -9.28 -9.19
N ASP A 93 4.32 -9.02 -8.98
CA ASP A 93 5.38 -9.13 -9.97
C ASP A 93 6.56 -9.94 -9.41
N TYR A 94 6.85 -11.08 -10.05
CA TYR A 94 7.88 -12.01 -9.61
C TYR A 94 9.32 -11.52 -9.86
N GLU A 95 9.54 -10.55 -10.75
CA GLU A 95 10.85 -9.92 -10.90
C GLU A 95 11.10 -8.89 -9.79
N LEU A 96 10.06 -8.14 -9.42
CA LEU A 96 10.11 -7.25 -8.25
C LEU A 96 10.31 -8.04 -6.94
N GLU A 97 9.67 -9.21 -6.79
CA GLU A 97 9.89 -10.11 -5.64
C GLU A 97 11.35 -10.55 -5.56
N ARG A 98 11.93 -11.04 -6.66
CA ARG A 98 13.32 -11.51 -6.67
C ARG A 98 14.32 -10.41 -6.33
N SER A 99 14.12 -9.21 -6.85
CA SER A 99 14.96 -8.05 -6.50
C SER A 99 14.78 -7.62 -5.04
N ALA A 100 13.56 -7.67 -4.51
CA ALA A 100 13.30 -7.41 -3.10
C ALA A 100 13.96 -8.46 -2.20
N GLU A 101 13.94 -9.73 -2.58
CA GLU A 101 14.58 -10.83 -1.87
C GLU A 101 16.10 -10.63 -1.79
N TYR A 102 16.73 -10.34 -2.93
CA TYR A 102 18.15 -10.02 -2.98
C TYR A 102 18.50 -8.90 -1.99
N TRP A 103 17.71 -7.82 -1.94
CA TRP A 103 17.98 -6.72 -1.03
C TRP A 103 17.71 -7.05 0.45
N ALA A 104 16.62 -7.77 0.73
CA ALA A 104 16.28 -8.20 2.09
C ALA A 104 17.38 -9.10 2.70
N HIS A 105 18.08 -9.89 1.87
CA HIS A 105 19.22 -10.70 2.30
C HIS A 105 20.44 -9.90 2.75
N MET A 106 20.59 -8.66 2.27
CA MET A 106 21.72 -7.81 2.67
C MET A 106 21.63 -7.36 4.12
N CYS A 107 20.43 -7.38 4.73
CA CYS A 107 20.21 -6.97 6.12
C CYS A 107 20.74 -5.57 6.45
N ARG A 108 20.59 -4.65 5.49
CA ARG A 108 20.96 -3.23 5.62
C ARG A 108 19.70 -2.38 5.71
N TRP A 109 19.60 -1.53 6.72
CA TRP A 109 18.49 -0.59 6.89
C TRP A 109 18.68 0.65 6.02
N GLU A 110 18.65 0.46 4.70
CA GLU A 110 18.80 1.51 3.70
C GLU A 110 18.14 1.05 2.39
N HIS A 111 17.80 2.00 1.50
CA HIS A 111 17.25 1.67 0.20
C HIS A 111 18.30 1.08 -0.75
N GLY A 112 17.88 0.15 -1.61
CA GLY A 112 18.76 -0.36 -2.66
C GLY A 112 18.24 -1.60 -3.41
N PRO A 113 19.06 -2.16 -4.31
CA PRO A 113 20.38 -1.65 -4.67
C PRO A 113 20.29 -0.36 -5.51
N ASN A 114 21.26 0.56 -5.35
CA ASN A 114 21.21 1.92 -5.92
C ASN A 114 20.90 1.98 -7.42
N HIS A 115 21.41 1.04 -8.20
CA HIS A 115 21.22 1.02 -9.65
C HIS A 115 19.77 0.72 -10.08
N MET A 116 18.95 0.14 -9.18
CA MET A 116 17.54 -0.13 -9.45
C MET A 116 16.61 1.00 -9.01
N LEU A 117 17.01 1.83 -8.04
CA LEU A 117 16.14 2.84 -7.41
C LEU A 117 15.65 3.94 -8.36
N THR A 118 16.22 4.06 -9.57
CA THR A 118 15.72 4.95 -10.62
C THR A 118 14.60 4.34 -11.46
N GLN A 119 14.42 3.02 -11.39
CA GLN A 119 13.47 2.25 -12.20
C GLN A 119 12.33 1.65 -11.36
N ILE A 120 12.48 1.60 -10.04
CA ILE A 120 11.50 1.04 -9.10
C ILE A 120 11.29 1.97 -7.92
N GLY A 121 10.07 1.97 -7.37
CA GLY A 121 9.81 2.47 -6.03
C GLY A 121 10.19 1.41 -4.99
N GLN A 122 10.49 1.81 -3.76
CA GLN A 122 10.79 0.86 -2.69
C GLN A 122 10.30 1.35 -1.33
N ASN A 123 9.60 0.49 -0.61
CA ASN A 123 9.27 0.70 0.80
C ASN A 123 9.98 -0.35 1.66
N LEU A 124 10.47 0.09 2.82
CA LEU A 124 11.19 -0.74 3.78
C LEU A 124 10.43 -0.78 5.10
N GLY A 125 10.21 -1.97 5.63
CA GLY A 125 9.52 -2.21 6.89
C GLY A 125 10.41 -3.05 7.79
N VAL A 126 10.40 -2.76 9.09
CA VAL A 126 11.16 -3.57 10.05
C VAL A 126 10.34 -3.77 11.31
N HIS A 127 10.37 -4.99 11.82
CA HIS A 127 9.75 -5.37 13.07
C HIS A 127 10.79 -5.94 14.02
N TRP A 128 10.86 -5.41 15.25
CA TRP A 128 11.72 -5.90 16.32
C TRP A 128 11.09 -5.72 17.69
N GLY A 129 10.88 -6.83 18.42
CA GLY A 129 10.19 -6.81 19.71
C GLY A 129 8.77 -6.28 19.58
N ARG A 130 8.50 -5.09 20.14
CA ARG A 130 7.22 -4.36 19.99
C ARG A 130 7.30 -3.19 19.02
N ARG A 131 8.45 -2.96 18.40
CA ARG A 131 8.69 -1.84 17.48
C ARG A 131 8.39 -2.30 16.07
N LEU A 132 7.51 -1.56 15.41
CA LEU A 132 7.15 -1.78 14.01
C LEU A 132 7.29 -0.46 13.25
N VAL A 133 7.97 -0.53 12.11
CA VAL A 133 7.89 0.51 11.08
C VAL A 133 6.89 0.02 10.04
N ALA A 134 5.68 0.58 10.06
CA ALA A 134 4.59 0.24 9.14
C ALA A 134 4.18 1.44 8.30
N TRP A 135 3.93 1.18 7.02
CA TRP A 135 3.62 2.20 6.01
C TRP A 135 2.17 2.65 6.06
N TYR A 136 1.28 1.73 6.45
CA TYR A 136 -0.16 1.87 6.33
C TYR A 136 -0.75 2.96 7.25
N ASP A 137 -0.11 3.25 8.39
CA ASP A 137 -0.57 4.27 9.34
C ASP A 137 -0.17 5.70 8.96
N GLU A 138 0.77 5.88 8.03
CA GLU A 138 1.26 7.21 7.62
C GLU A 138 0.16 8.07 6.97
N VAL A 139 -0.90 7.46 6.47
CA VAL A 139 -2.09 8.16 5.96
C VAL A 139 -2.69 9.14 6.97
N ARG A 140 -2.57 8.87 8.29
CA ARG A 140 -3.06 9.76 9.35
C ARG A 140 -2.28 11.09 9.41
N HIS A 141 -1.08 11.09 8.85
CA HIS A 141 -0.18 12.23 8.82
C HIS A 141 -0.13 12.93 7.47
N TYR A 142 -0.66 12.30 6.43
CA TYR A 142 -0.64 12.80 5.07
C TYR A 142 -1.87 13.63 4.75
N SER A 143 -1.66 14.79 4.12
CA SER A 143 -2.74 15.59 3.53
C SER A 143 -2.57 15.66 2.01
N TYR A 144 -3.64 15.35 1.28
CA TYR A 144 -3.65 15.36 -0.18
C TYR A 144 -3.57 16.80 -0.73
N PRO A 145 -2.67 17.09 -1.70
CA PRO A 145 -2.60 18.39 -2.34
C PRO A 145 -3.65 18.50 -3.46
N TYR A 146 -4.57 19.47 -3.35
CA TYR A 146 -5.56 19.70 -4.41
C TYR A 146 -4.93 20.40 -5.63
N SER A 147 -5.57 20.30 -6.78
CA SER A 147 -5.07 20.87 -8.05
C SER A 147 -4.76 22.37 -7.96
N GLN A 148 -5.48 23.11 -7.12
CA GLN A 148 -5.28 24.55 -6.90
C GLN A 148 -3.94 24.86 -6.21
N GLU A 149 -3.39 23.92 -5.45
CA GLU A 149 -2.11 24.04 -4.74
C GLU A 149 -0.93 23.57 -5.59
N CYS A 150 -1.20 22.89 -6.71
CA CYS A 150 -0.18 22.34 -7.60
C CYS A 150 0.22 23.36 -8.68
N ASN A 151 1.06 24.34 -8.33
CA ASN A 151 1.59 25.31 -9.30
C ASN A 151 2.98 25.84 -8.90
N PRO A 152 4.07 25.54 -9.66
CA PRO A 152 4.16 24.55 -10.74
C PRO A 152 4.23 23.10 -10.22
N HIS A 153 4.36 22.92 -8.90
CA HIS A 153 4.56 21.64 -8.24
C HIS A 153 3.54 21.46 -7.11
N CYS A 154 3.10 20.22 -6.87
CA CYS A 154 2.27 19.87 -5.72
C CYS A 154 3.11 19.79 -4.44
N PRO A 155 2.69 20.42 -3.32
CA PRO A 155 3.39 20.30 -2.05
C PRO A 155 3.17 18.92 -1.41
N LEU A 156 4.22 18.35 -0.81
CA LEU A 156 4.08 17.21 0.10
C LEU A 156 3.72 17.74 1.50
N ARG A 157 2.50 17.47 1.96
CA ARG A 157 2.03 17.83 3.31
C ARG A 157 2.06 16.60 4.21
N CYS A 158 3.04 16.55 5.10
CA CYS A 158 3.22 15.48 6.06
C CYS A 158 3.40 16.06 7.47
N SER A 159 2.52 15.70 8.39
CA SER A 159 2.61 16.10 9.82
C SER A 159 3.41 15.12 10.68
N GLY A 160 3.72 13.94 10.13
CA GLY A 160 4.49 12.89 10.76
C GLY A 160 5.95 12.89 10.30
N PRO A 161 6.78 11.96 10.83
CA PRO A 161 8.18 11.87 10.45
C PRO A 161 8.38 11.42 9.00
N VAL A 162 7.47 10.59 8.48
CA VAL A 162 7.50 10.05 7.12
C VAL A 162 6.07 9.87 6.61
N CYS A 163 5.82 10.23 5.35
CA CYS A 163 4.58 9.93 4.63
C CYS A 163 4.82 9.30 3.24
N THR A 164 6.08 9.17 2.85
CA THR A 164 6.46 8.76 1.49
C THR A 164 6.19 7.28 1.23
N HIS A 165 6.11 6.45 2.27
CA HIS A 165 5.73 5.05 2.10
C HIS A 165 4.25 4.94 1.75
N TYR A 166 3.40 5.73 2.42
CA TYR A 166 1.99 5.84 2.07
C TYR A 166 1.79 6.38 0.65
N THR A 167 2.45 7.47 0.26
CA THR A 167 2.26 8.02 -1.11
C THR A 167 2.72 7.05 -2.20
N GLN A 168 3.76 6.23 -1.97
CA GLN A 168 4.13 5.17 -2.90
C GLN A 168 3.05 4.08 -2.97
N LEU A 169 2.50 3.69 -1.83
CA LEU A 169 1.45 2.68 -1.74
C LEU A 169 0.20 3.07 -2.53
N VAL A 170 -0.20 4.34 -2.42
CA VAL A 170 -1.35 4.90 -3.14
C VAL A 170 -0.98 5.61 -4.44
N TRP A 171 0.20 5.32 -5.00
CA TRP A 171 0.59 5.92 -6.28
C TRP A 171 -0.21 5.31 -7.43
N ALA A 172 -1.03 6.11 -8.11
CA ALA A 172 -2.03 5.64 -9.06
C ALA A 172 -1.47 4.70 -10.12
N THR A 173 -0.32 5.04 -10.70
CA THR A 173 0.28 4.28 -11.81
C THR A 173 1.09 3.07 -11.35
N SER A 174 1.52 3.00 -10.08
CA SER A 174 2.28 1.86 -9.54
C SER A 174 1.34 0.66 -9.42
N ASN A 175 1.29 -0.16 -10.46
CA ASN A 175 0.35 -1.28 -10.61
C ASN A 175 1.02 -2.66 -10.50
N ARG A 176 2.33 -2.69 -10.20
CA ARG A 176 3.11 -3.88 -9.89
C ARG A 176 3.78 -3.75 -8.53
N ILE A 177 3.74 -4.82 -7.76
CA ILE A 177 4.45 -4.94 -6.48
C ILE A 177 5.12 -6.31 -6.37
N GLY A 178 6.30 -6.36 -5.78
CA GLY A 178 6.90 -7.60 -5.33
C GLY A 178 7.66 -7.36 -4.03
N CYS A 179 7.48 -8.26 -3.06
CA CYS A 179 8.05 -8.10 -1.74
C CYS A 179 8.79 -9.33 -1.27
N ALA A 180 9.72 -9.12 -0.34
CA ALA A 180 10.43 -10.18 0.35
C ALA A 180 10.57 -9.88 1.84
N ILE A 181 10.55 -10.93 2.64
CA ILE A 181 10.80 -10.87 4.08
C ILE A 181 12.08 -11.65 4.38
N ASN A 182 12.95 -11.11 5.22
CA ASN A 182 14.11 -11.82 5.74
C ASN A 182 14.27 -11.58 7.26
N VAL A 183 14.91 -12.52 7.95
CA VAL A 183 15.29 -12.34 9.36
C VAL A 183 16.76 -11.98 9.44
N CYS A 184 17.03 -10.81 10.02
CA CYS A 184 18.35 -10.25 10.18
C CYS A 184 18.79 -10.37 11.64
N TYR A 185 19.74 -11.27 11.92
CA TYR A 185 20.22 -11.52 13.27
C TYR A 185 20.98 -10.34 13.88
N ASN A 186 21.66 -9.55 13.04
CA ASN A 186 22.36 -8.33 13.42
C ASN A 186 22.08 -7.25 12.39
N MET A 187 21.08 -6.40 12.64
CA MET A 187 20.72 -5.30 11.75
C MET A 187 20.94 -3.97 12.45
N ASN A 188 21.74 -3.08 11.87
CA ASN A 188 21.88 -1.71 12.38
C ASN A 188 20.72 -0.86 11.88
N VAL A 189 19.84 -0.45 12.78
CA VAL A 189 18.70 0.42 12.52
C VAL A 189 18.92 1.72 13.30
N TRP A 190 19.24 2.80 12.59
CA TRP A 190 19.50 4.13 13.16
C TRP A 190 20.55 4.15 14.28
N GLY A 191 21.64 3.42 14.11
CA GLY A 191 22.74 3.34 15.08
C GLY A 191 22.53 2.32 16.20
N MET A 192 21.42 1.59 16.20
CA MET A 192 21.14 0.54 17.18
C MET A 192 21.15 -0.84 16.52
N ILE A 193 21.85 -1.81 17.12
CA ILE A 193 21.82 -3.20 16.64
C ILE A 193 20.54 -3.87 17.13
N TRP A 194 19.71 -4.29 16.19
CA TRP A 194 18.49 -5.05 16.43
C TRP A 194 18.79 -6.53 16.20
N ALA A 195 18.68 -7.31 17.28
CA ALA A 195 18.84 -8.76 17.23
C ALA A 195 17.57 -9.43 16.68
N LYS A 196 17.73 -10.30 15.67
CA LYS A 196 16.63 -11.05 15.04
C LYS A 196 15.48 -10.13 14.55
N ALA A 197 15.83 -9.07 13.81
CA ALA A 197 14.87 -8.17 13.17
C ALA A 197 14.19 -8.85 11.98
N VAL A 198 12.87 -8.71 11.85
CA VAL A 198 12.13 -9.12 10.64
C VAL A 198 12.13 -7.94 9.68
N TYR A 199 12.79 -8.09 8.55
CA TYR A 199 12.98 -7.05 7.54
C TYR A 199 12.10 -7.33 6.33
N LEU A 200 11.27 -6.36 5.94
CA LEU A 200 10.40 -6.39 4.77
C LEU A 200 10.89 -5.37 3.75
N VAL A 201 11.05 -5.82 2.51
CA VAL A 201 11.32 -4.98 1.34
C VAL A 201 10.17 -5.17 0.37
N CYS A 202 9.53 -4.09 -0.08
CA CYS A 202 8.57 -4.12 -1.19
C CYS A 202 9.04 -3.17 -2.28
N ASN A 203 9.11 -3.68 -3.51
CA ASN A 203 9.44 -2.94 -4.71
C ASN A 203 8.18 -2.68 -5.53
N TYR A 204 8.09 -1.50 -6.14
CA TYR A 204 6.94 -1.03 -6.90
C TYR A 204 7.34 -0.64 -8.32
N SER A 205 6.50 -0.98 -9.30
CA SER A 205 6.70 -0.53 -10.69
C SER A 205 5.38 -0.07 -11.32
N PRO A 206 5.39 1.02 -12.10
CA PRO A 206 6.46 2.03 -12.20
C PRO A 206 6.73 2.73 -10.85
N PRO A 207 7.86 3.43 -10.68
CA PRO A 207 8.17 4.13 -9.44
C PRO A 207 7.18 5.28 -9.19
N GLY A 208 6.81 5.48 -7.93
CA GLY A 208 6.01 6.60 -7.48
C GLY A 208 6.86 7.72 -6.90
N ASN A 209 6.24 8.57 -6.07
CA ASN A 209 6.87 9.65 -5.32
C ASN A 209 7.65 10.66 -6.18
N TRP A 210 7.15 10.93 -7.40
CA TRP A 210 7.72 11.96 -8.25
C TRP A 210 7.61 13.34 -7.61
N TRP A 211 8.74 14.03 -7.51
CA TRP A 211 8.81 15.33 -6.85
C TRP A 211 7.89 16.33 -7.55
N GLY A 212 7.04 17.00 -6.76
CA GLY A 212 6.08 17.97 -7.26
C GLY A 212 4.82 17.37 -7.89
N HIS A 213 4.57 16.06 -7.73
CA HIS A 213 3.36 15.40 -8.22
C HIS A 213 2.52 14.84 -7.08
N ALA A 214 1.19 14.93 -7.22
CA ALA A 214 0.24 14.22 -6.37
C ALA A 214 0.26 12.71 -6.68
N PRO A 215 -0.02 11.84 -5.68
CA PRO A 215 0.04 10.39 -5.88
C PRO A 215 -1.02 9.85 -6.84
N TYR A 216 -2.15 10.54 -6.99
CA TYR A 216 -3.23 10.18 -7.88
C TYR A 216 -3.99 11.43 -8.32
N LYS A 217 -4.91 11.28 -9.30
CA LYS A 217 -5.80 12.36 -9.72
C LYS A 217 -7.08 12.32 -8.90
N TYR A 218 -7.34 13.38 -8.14
CA TYR A 218 -8.64 13.59 -7.50
C TYR A 218 -9.79 13.53 -8.52
N GLY A 219 -10.85 12.80 -8.19
CA GLY A 219 -12.10 12.78 -8.97
C GLY A 219 -12.95 11.56 -8.68
N THR A 220 -14.04 11.41 -9.43
CA THR A 220 -14.93 10.24 -9.34
C THR A 220 -14.13 8.96 -9.63
N PRO A 221 -14.24 7.91 -8.79
CA PRO A 221 -13.54 6.66 -9.03
C PRO A 221 -13.70 6.14 -10.45
N CYS A 222 -12.59 5.67 -11.03
CA CYS A 222 -12.49 5.14 -12.38
C CYS A 222 -12.84 6.10 -13.53
N SER A 223 -13.14 7.37 -13.29
CA SER A 223 -13.51 8.32 -14.35
C SER A 223 -12.35 8.74 -15.26
N ALA A 224 -11.10 8.43 -14.87
CA ALA A 224 -9.89 8.77 -15.59
C ALA A 224 -8.95 7.55 -15.75
N CYS A 225 -9.52 6.35 -15.82
CA CYS A 225 -8.74 5.14 -16.09
C CYS A 225 -8.06 5.19 -17.47
N PRO A 226 -6.80 4.72 -17.58
CA PRO A 226 -6.14 4.58 -18.87
C PRO A 226 -6.95 3.68 -19.83
N ALA A 227 -6.90 3.99 -21.13
CA ALA A 227 -7.65 3.25 -22.15
C ALA A 227 -7.33 1.73 -22.18
N SER A 228 -6.14 1.34 -21.70
CA SER A 228 -5.71 -0.07 -21.58
C SER A 228 -6.63 -0.92 -20.70
N TYR A 229 -7.39 -0.31 -19.80
CA TYR A 229 -8.37 -0.95 -18.91
C TYR A 229 -9.77 -1.11 -19.54
N ALA A 230 -10.00 -0.58 -20.75
CA ALA A 230 -11.27 -0.70 -21.48
C ALA A 230 -12.52 -0.30 -20.67
N GLY A 231 -12.39 0.71 -19.80
CA GLY A 231 -13.47 1.19 -18.93
C GLY A 231 -13.77 0.30 -17.73
N GLY A 232 -12.99 -0.75 -17.49
CA GLY A 232 -13.19 -1.65 -16.37
C GLY A 232 -12.86 -0.99 -15.03
N CYS A 233 -13.78 -1.17 -14.07
CA CYS A 233 -13.70 -0.64 -12.73
C CYS A 233 -14.11 -1.71 -11.73
N ARG A 234 -13.31 -1.90 -10.69
CA ARG A 234 -13.61 -2.83 -9.60
C ARG A 234 -13.12 -2.23 -8.29
N ASP A 235 -14.00 -2.14 -7.30
CA ASP A 235 -13.65 -1.66 -5.96
C ASP A 235 -12.94 -0.28 -5.98
N ASN A 236 -13.42 0.64 -6.84
CA ASN A 236 -12.85 1.97 -7.11
C ASN A 236 -11.47 1.98 -7.81
N LEU A 237 -11.03 0.85 -8.36
CA LEU A 237 -9.76 0.70 -9.06
C LEU A 237 -9.97 0.43 -10.55
N CYS A 238 -9.11 1.00 -11.40
CA CYS A 238 -9.02 0.67 -12.82
C CYS A 238 -8.58 -0.78 -12.96
N TYR A 239 -9.47 -1.62 -13.47
CA TYR A 239 -9.31 -3.06 -13.48
C TYR A 239 -9.64 -3.63 -14.85
N LYS A 240 -8.73 -4.41 -15.42
CA LYS A 240 -8.97 -5.10 -16.69
C LYS A 240 -9.48 -6.50 -16.37
N GLY A 241 -10.78 -6.72 -16.54
CA GLY A 241 -11.35 -8.06 -16.45
C GLY A 241 -10.68 -9.00 -17.46
N ILE A 242 -10.40 -10.24 -17.06
CA ILE A 242 -9.98 -11.28 -17.99
C ILE A 242 -11.23 -11.67 -18.79
N THR A 243 -11.37 -11.14 -20.00
CA THR A 243 -12.29 -11.71 -20.99
C THR A 243 -11.74 -13.06 -21.41
N PHE A 244 -12.23 -14.14 -20.80
CA PHE A 244 -12.09 -15.46 -21.39
C PHE A 244 -12.88 -15.45 -22.70
N PHE A 245 -12.19 -15.25 -23.82
CA PHE A 245 -12.75 -15.64 -25.11
C PHE A 245 -12.84 -17.17 -25.08
N PHE A 246 -14.02 -17.69 -24.70
CA PHE A 246 -14.41 -19.04 -25.08
C PHE A 246 -14.53 -19.03 -26.61
N THR A 247 -13.44 -19.30 -27.31
CA THR A 247 -13.52 -19.78 -28.68
C THR A 247 -14.24 -21.13 -28.62
N PHE A 248 -15.55 -21.11 -28.84
CA PHE A 248 -16.27 -22.30 -29.29
C PHE A 248 -15.64 -22.70 -30.64
N HIS A 249 -14.64 -23.58 -30.61
CA HIS A 249 -14.33 -24.38 -31.78
C HIS A 249 -15.54 -25.30 -31.99
N HIS A 250 -16.44 -24.85 -32.86
CA HIS A 250 -17.42 -25.71 -33.50
C HIS A 250 -16.63 -26.79 -34.26
N PHE A 251 -16.55 -27.99 -33.68
CA PHE A 251 -16.34 -29.19 -34.48
C PHE A 251 -17.63 -29.39 -35.27
N VAL A 252 -17.59 -29.06 -36.57
CA VAL A 252 -18.52 -29.57 -37.58
C VAL A 252 -17.80 -30.69 -38.30
#